data_AF-P55520-F1
#
_entry.id   AF-P55520-F1
#
_cell.length_a   1.000
_cell.length_b   1.000
_cell.length_c   1.000
_cell.angle_alpha   90.00
_cell.angle_beta   90.00
_cell.angle_gamma   90.00
#
_symmetry.space_group_name_H-M   'P 1'
#
loop_
_entity.id
_entity.type
_entity.pdbx_description
1 polymer ?
#
loop_
_entity_poly.entity_id
_entity_poly.type
_entity_poly.pdbx_seq_one_letter_code
_entity_poly.pdbx_strand_id
1 'polypeptide(L)'
;MGSAWPAEIRKIAKISKRLLGATVILGFGVAEAQAAEFFGTFSSGPAGQFIDADPRPLFELSSDFSFDDPNGLKWPVPTGTRVDGASIPQTFWSIIGGPFEGAYLKASVIHDYFCETKSRTAHDTHRNFYYGMRANGVPGWKAKAMYWAVATYGPDWTLETKVVNELQCKPTPFGGRTCSSLPKMVTTTVEKQAINLEDPKALAVAVGKFNAIARNLKTSDGETLDLLPTGVVSGSLESIETNATNAREMFATSDYRLDPKLLGVILEPKQIKLDSIDAWPDGQIPSFTDVQAQGLPQTGGLVGGNGIVLSPAEFENFEQRLDLSPTDFTLPSKLE
;
A
#
# COMPACT_ATOMS: atom_id res chain seq x y z
N MET A 1 49.44 45.00 59.00
CA MET A 1 49.05 44.27 60.23
C MET A 1 49.00 42.80 59.89
N GLY A 2 50.01 42.04 60.34
CA GLY A 2 50.06 40.59 60.13
C GLY A 2 49.26 39.86 61.20
N SER A 3 48.81 38.65 60.88
CA SER A 3 49.11 37.46 61.67
C SER A 3 48.50 36.25 60.98
N ALA A 4 49.32 35.21 60.89
CA ALA A 4 49.07 33.95 60.25
C ALA A 4 47.94 33.18 60.95
N TRP A 5 47.23 32.36 60.16
CA TRP A 5 46.26 31.41 60.65
C TRP A 5 46.89 30.38 61.61
N PRO A 6 46.18 30.01 62.70
CA PRO A 6 46.63 29.01 63.63
C PRO A 6 46.34 27.59 63.13
N ALA A 7 47.36 26.76 63.21
CA ALA A 7 47.22 25.32 63.37
C ALA A 7 47.07 25.02 64.87
N GLU A 8 46.08 24.21 65.29
CA GLU A 8 46.30 23.11 66.24
C GLU A 8 45.04 22.30 66.65
N ILE A 9 45.28 20.98 66.77
CA ILE A 9 44.75 20.01 67.75
C ILE A 9 43.36 19.33 67.55
N ARG A 10 43.47 18.10 67.02
CA ARG A 10 43.02 16.78 67.55
C ARG A 10 41.68 16.66 68.35
N LYS A 11 40.81 15.73 67.89
CA LYS A 11 40.40 14.50 68.63
C LYS A 11 39.45 13.57 67.83
N ILE A 12 39.99 12.40 67.45
CA ILE A 12 39.48 11.01 67.47
C ILE A 12 37.95 10.76 67.62
N ALA A 13 37.37 10.01 66.66
CA ALA A 13 36.41 8.91 66.94
C ALA A 13 36.15 7.96 65.73
N LYS A 14 36.59 6.70 65.89
CA LYS A 14 35.98 5.40 65.50
C LYS A 14 35.65 5.06 64.03
N ILE A 15 36.57 4.29 63.43
CA ILE A 15 36.43 2.99 62.72
C ILE A 15 35.01 2.62 62.24
N SER A 16 34.82 2.58 60.92
CA SER A 16 33.83 1.72 60.26
C SER A 16 34.54 0.68 59.39
N LYS A 17 34.37 -0.60 59.72
CA LYS A 17 34.73 -1.73 58.86
C LYS A 17 33.64 -1.84 57.79
N ARG A 18 33.95 -1.59 56.52
CA ARG A 18 33.15 -2.06 55.40
C ARG A 18 34.06 -2.84 54.44
N LEU A 19 33.94 -4.17 54.51
CA LEU A 19 34.48 -5.12 53.54
C LEU A 19 33.94 -4.73 52.15
N LEU A 20 34.83 -4.37 51.21
CA LEU A 20 34.50 -4.38 49.79
C LEU A 20 34.51 -5.84 49.32
N GLY A 21 33.33 -6.45 49.20
CA GLY A 21 33.15 -7.64 48.36
C GLY A 21 33.01 -7.17 46.91
N ALA A 22 33.95 -7.55 46.04
CA ALA A 22 33.88 -7.29 44.61
C ALA A 22 32.92 -8.30 43.95
N THR A 23 31.70 -7.87 43.65
CA THR A 23 30.73 -8.67 42.88
C THR A 23 31.00 -8.47 41.39
N VAL A 24 31.55 -9.48 40.73
CA VAL A 24 31.69 -9.52 39.27
C VAL A 24 30.31 -9.88 38.68
N ILE A 25 29.63 -8.90 38.09
CA ILE A 25 28.36 -9.12 37.36
C ILE A 25 28.73 -9.55 35.94
N LEU A 26 28.62 -10.84 35.65
CA LEU A 26 28.63 -11.37 34.28
C LEU A 26 27.32 -10.95 33.60
N GLY A 27 27.40 -9.95 32.72
CA GLY A 27 26.29 -9.53 31.88
C GLY A 27 25.99 -10.58 30.82
N PHE A 28 24.92 -11.35 31.02
CA PHE A 28 24.30 -12.10 29.93
C PHE A 28 23.51 -11.11 29.08
N GLY A 29 24.09 -10.67 27.96
CA GLY A 29 23.35 -9.97 26.92
C GLY A 29 22.34 -10.94 26.31
N VAL A 30 21.05 -10.76 26.64
CA VAL A 30 19.96 -11.40 25.91
C VAL A 30 19.85 -10.63 24.60
N ALA A 31 20.41 -11.17 23.52
CA ALA A 31 20.07 -10.72 22.19
C ALA A 31 18.61 -11.13 21.96
N GLU A 32 17.69 -10.17 22.10
CA GLU A 32 16.33 -10.35 21.61
C GLU A 32 16.43 -10.56 20.10
N ALA A 33 16.36 -11.83 19.68
CA ALA A 33 16.15 -12.16 18.28
C ALA A 33 14.77 -11.60 17.93
N GLN A 34 14.72 -10.42 17.31
CA GLN A 34 13.53 -9.89 16.67
C GLN A 34 13.10 -10.96 15.66
N ALA A 35 12.05 -11.71 15.99
CA ALA A 35 11.48 -12.67 15.05
C ALA A 35 11.12 -11.89 13.78
N ALA A 36 11.68 -12.29 12.65
CA ALA A 36 11.32 -11.69 11.37
C ALA A 36 9.80 -11.79 11.22
N GLU A 37 9.15 -10.66 10.89
CA GLU A 37 7.70 -10.63 10.71
C GLU A 37 7.28 -11.67 9.67
N PHE A 38 6.35 -12.53 10.05
CA PHE A 38 5.82 -13.56 9.16
C PHE A 38 4.70 -12.98 8.32
N PHE A 39 4.85 -13.04 7.00
CA PHE A 39 3.88 -12.50 6.04
C PHE A 39 3.16 -13.57 5.24
N GLY A 40 3.44 -14.86 5.47
CA GLY A 40 2.89 -15.95 4.69
C GLY A 40 3.94 -16.72 3.90
N THR A 41 3.50 -17.66 3.08
CA THR A 41 4.38 -18.53 2.29
C THR A 41 3.73 -18.88 0.96
N PHE A 42 4.51 -18.77 -0.12
CA PHE A 42 4.08 -19.24 -1.44
C PHE A 42 4.35 -20.74 -1.60
N SER A 43 3.51 -21.41 -2.37
CA SER A 43 3.85 -22.71 -2.94
C SER A 43 5.02 -22.57 -3.94
N SER A 44 5.54 -23.70 -4.41
CA SER A 44 6.45 -23.70 -5.57
C SER A 44 5.84 -22.96 -6.77
N GLY A 45 6.66 -22.22 -7.51
CA GLY A 45 6.23 -21.42 -8.66
C GLY A 45 6.03 -19.92 -8.34
N PRO A 46 5.24 -19.19 -9.15
CA PRO A 46 4.35 -19.71 -10.20
C PRO A 46 5.12 -20.22 -11.42
N ALA A 47 4.81 -21.44 -11.88
CA ALA A 47 5.34 -21.99 -13.13
C ALA A 47 4.35 -21.75 -14.27
N GLY A 48 4.85 -21.41 -15.46
CA GLY A 48 3.98 -21.11 -16.59
C GLY A 48 4.71 -20.58 -17.80
N GLN A 49 3.95 -20.02 -18.73
CA GLN A 49 4.49 -19.43 -19.96
C GLN A 49 3.76 -18.14 -20.30
N PHE A 50 4.48 -17.22 -20.94
CA PHE A 50 3.85 -16.07 -21.57
C PHE A 50 3.23 -16.47 -22.90
N ILE A 51 2.05 -15.94 -23.16
CA ILE A 51 1.28 -16.09 -24.38
C ILE A 51 1.18 -14.71 -25.00
N ASP A 52 1.63 -14.58 -26.25
CA ASP A 52 1.45 -13.35 -27.02
C ASP A 52 -0.05 -13.03 -27.13
N ALA A 53 -0.42 -11.84 -26.69
CA ALA A 53 -1.78 -11.32 -26.76
C ALA A 53 -1.75 -9.79 -26.92
N ASP A 54 -2.86 -9.22 -27.36
CA ASP A 54 -3.07 -7.78 -27.59
C ASP A 54 -4.10 -7.28 -26.55
N PRO A 55 -3.84 -6.18 -25.80
CA PRO A 55 -2.71 -5.24 -25.89
C PRO A 55 -1.39 -5.70 -25.26
N ARG A 56 -1.34 -6.88 -24.63
CA ARG A 56 -0.17 -7.36 -23.86
C ARG A 56 -0.17 -8.88 -23.71
N PRO A 57 0.99 -9.50 -23.43
CA PRO A 57 1.04 -10.94 -23.19
C PRO A 57 0.31 -11.34 -21.90
N LEU A 58 -0.27 -12.53 -21.93
CA LEU A 58 -0.86 -13.20 -20.78
C LEU A 58 0.15 -14.17 -20.19
N PHE A 59 0.12 -14.38 -18.89
CA PHE A 59 0.83 -15.47 -18.24
C PHE A 59 -0.15 -16.60 -17.92
N GLU A 60 0.08 -17.78 -18.49
CA GLU A 60 -0.72 -18.99 -18.21
C GLU A 60 0.02 -19.92 -17.27
N LEU A 61 -0.60 -20.26 -16.14
CA LEU A 61 -0.03 -21.16 -15.14
C LEU A 61 -0.02 -22.61 -15.63
N SER A 62 1.15 -23.27 -15.59
CA SER A 62 1.30 -24.69 -15.92
C SER A 62 1.13 -25.64 -14.74
N SER A 63 0.99 -25.10 -13.52
CA SER A 63 0.70 -25.86 -12.30
C SER A 63 -0.16 -25.03 -11.34
N ASP A 64 -0.81 -25.69 -10.39
CA ASP A 64 -1.46 -24.98 -9.29
C ASP A 64 -0.44 -24.12 -8.53
N PHE A 65 -0.88 -22.93 -8.13
CA PHE A 65 -0.09 -21.99 -7.36
C PHE A 65 -0.91 -21.48 -6.20
N SER A 66 -0.30 -21.23 -5.05
CA SER A 66 -1.03 -20.71 -3.90
C SER A 66 -0.16 -19.89 -2.97
N PHE A 67 -0.82 -19.02 -2.21
CA PHE A 67 -0.21 -18.29 -1.11
C PHE A 67 -0.98 -18.57 0.18
N ASP A 68 -0.28 -19.01 1.22
CA ASP A 68 -0.83 -19.13 2.57
C ASP A 68 -0.52 -17.83 3.30
N ASP A 69 -1.55 -17.05 3.62
CA ASP A 69 -1.39 -15.74 4.24
C ASP A 69 -1.03 -15.85 5.74
N PRO A 70 -0.64 -14.76 6.42
CA PRO A 70 -0.18 -14.84 7.80
C PRO A 70 -1.30 -15.19 8.81
N ASN A 71 -2.56 -15.14 8.39
CA ASN A 71 -3.71 -15.55 9.18
C ASN A 71 -4.08 -17.03 8.95
N GLY A 72 -3.30 -17.76 8.14
CA GLY A 72 -3.53 -19.17 7.81
C GLY A 72 -4.60 -19.39 6.74
N LEU A 73 -5.03 -18.34 6.04
CA LEU A 73 -5.97 -18.46 4.94
C LEU A 73 -5.21 -18.72 3.64
N LYS A 74 -5.59 -19.79 2.94
CA LYS A 74 -4.98 -20.17 1.66
C LYS A 74 -5.62 -19.44 0.49
N TRP A 75 -4.81 -18.94 -0.43
CA TRP A 75 -5.21 -18.24 -1.65
C TRP A 75 -4.78 -19.06 -2.87
N PRO A 76 -5.58 -20.04 -3.33
CA PRO A 76 -5.24 -20.89 -4.46
C PRO A 76 -5.56 -20.25 -5.81
N VAL A 77 -4.71 -20.50 -6.79
CA VAL A 77 -4.89 -20.21 -8.21
C VAL A 77 -4.70 -21.51 -8.99
N PRO A 78 -5.74 -22.00 -9.70
CA PRO A 78 -5.67 -23.28 -10.38
C PRO A 78 -4.79 -23.21 -11.64
N THR A 79 -4.20 -24.34 -12.01
CA THR A 79 -3.53 -24.53 -13.31
C THR A 79 -4.43 -24.11 -14.49
N GLY A 80 -3.82 -23.59 -15.56
CA GLY A 80 -4.50 -23.05 -16.73
C GLY A 80 -5.07 -21.65 -16.53
N THR A 81 -4.98 -21.07 -15.32
CA THR A 81 -5.35 -19.66 -15.09
C THR A 81 -4.46 -18.76 -15.93
N ARG A 82 -5.09 -17.82 -16.65
CA ARG A 82 -4.42 -16.77 -17.40
C ARG A 82 -4.55 -15.46 -16.65
N VAL A 83 -3.43 -14.83 -16.35
CA VAL A 83 -3.37 -13.52 -15.73
C VAL A 83 -2.66 -12.55 -16.65
N ASP A 84 -3.05 -11.28 -16.59
CA ASP A 84 -2.57 -10.24 -17.50
C ASP A 84 -1.81 -9.12 -16.78
N GLY A 85 -1.71 -9.20 -15.45
CA GLY A 85 -1.06 -8.20 -14.62
C GLY A 85 -1.87 -6.93 -14.34
N ALA A 86 -3.13 -6.85 -14.77
CA ALA A 86 -3.87 -5.60 -14.90
C ALA A 86 -4.82 -5.25 -13.77
N SER A 87 -4.80 -6.01 -12.68
CA SER A 87 -5.43 -5.58 -11.44
C SER A 87 -4.72 -4.39 -10.77
N ILE A 88 -3.43 -4.16 -11.08
CA ILE A 88 -2.75 -2.90 -10.80
C ILE A 88 -3.18 -1.91 -11.89
N PRO A 89 -3.73 -0.72 -11.56
CA PRO A 89 -4.14 0.23 -12.57
C PRO A 89 -2.98 0.53 -13.53
N GLN A 90 -3.22 0.40 -14.83
CA GLN A 90 -2.18 0.42 -15.86
C GLN A 90 -1.27 1.65 -15.78
N THR A 91 -1.82 2.79 -15.36
CA THR A 91 -1.04 4.01 -15.24
C THR A 91 0.04 3.98 -14.16
N PHE A 92 -0.07 3.06 -13.21
CA PHE A 92 0.97 2.82 -12.23
C PHE A 92 1.98 1.78 -12.67
N TRP A 93 1.86 1.13 -13.82
CA TRP A 93 2.88 0.19 -14.28
C TRP A 93 4.21 0.88 -14.55
N SER A 94 4.20 2.08 -15.11
CA SER A 94 5.43 2.85 -15.38
C SER A 94 6.10 3.35 -14.11
N ILE A 95 5.31 3.44 -13.04
CA ILE A 95 5.72 3.89 -11.72
C ILE A 95 6.19 2.69 -10.89
N ILE A 96 5.39 1.64 -10.76
CA ILE A 96 5.62 0.51 -9.86
C ILE A 96 6.59 -0.52 -10.48
N GLY A 97 6.61 -0.62 -11.81
CA GLY A 97 7.25 -1.68 -12.59
C GLY A 97 6.21 -2.57 -13.29
N GLY A 98 6.62 -3.28 -14.35
CA GLY A 98 5.71 -4.14 -15.12
C GLY A 98 5.21 -5.31 -14.28
N PRO A 99 3.96 -5.77 -14.42
CA PRO A 99 3.32 -6.76 -13.52
C PRO A 99 4.04 -8.10 -13.39
N PHE A 100 4.93 -8.40 -14.34
CA PHE A 100 5.72 -9.63 -14.39
C PHE A 100 7.21 -9.44 -14.08
N GLU A 101 7.58 -8.29 -13.50
CA GLU A 101 8.95 -7.98 -13.12
C GLU A 101 9.17 -8.13 -11.62
N GLY A 102 10.36 -8.59 -11.23
CA GLY A 102 10.87 -8.51 -9.86
C GLY A 102 10.06 -9.25 -8.80
N ALA A 103 10.08 -8.70 -7.58
CA ALA A 103 9.63 -9.36 -6.36
C ALA A 103 8.11 -9.31 -6.11
N TYR A 104 7.29 -8.68 -6.97
CA TYR A 104 5.83 -8.62 -6.78
C TYR A 104 5.04 -9.54 -7.72
N LEU A 105 5.67 -10.17 -8.71
CA LEU A 105 5.06 -11.14 -9.62
C LEU A 105 4.22 -12.22 -8.91
N LYS A 106 4.78 -12.86 -7.89
CA LYS A 106 4.07 -13.92 -7.15
C LYS A 106 2.78 -13.40 -6.52
N ALA A 107 2.82 -12.16 -6.01
CA ALA A 107 1.67 -11.51 -5.41
C ALA A 107 0.65 -11.06 -6.48
N SER A 108 1.12 -10.57 -7.64
CA SER A 108 0.24 -10.10 -8.73
C SER A 108 -0.58 -11.24 -9.34
N VAL A 109 0.00 -12.43 -9.53
CA VAL A 109 -0.73 -13.62 -10.02
C VAL A 109 -1.91 -13.96 -9.12
N ILE A 110 -1.70 -13.99 -7.79
CA ILE A 110 -2.79 -14.24 -6.84
C ILE A 110 -3.82 -13.10 -6.90
N HIS A 111 -3.34 -11.85 -6.88
CA HIS A 111 -4.20 -10.67 -6.87
C HIS A 111 -5.11 -10.60 -8.12
N ASP A 112 -4.56 -10.79 -9.32
CA ASP A 112 -5.31 -10.82 -10.58
C ASP A 112 -6.44 -11.86 -10.55
N TYR A 113 -6.12 -13.10 -10.15
CA TYR A 113 -7.10 -14.18 -10.08
C TYR A 113 -8.28 -13.86 -9.15
N PHE A 114 -8.01 -13.26 -7.98
CA PHE A 114 -9.06 -12.91 -7.02
C PHE A 114 -9.80 -11.62 -7.39
N CYS A 115 -9.18 -10.69 -8.13
CA CYS A 115 -9.87 -9.55 -8.75
C CYS A 115 -10.85 -9.98 -9.86
N GLU A 116 -10.49 -11.00 -10.64
CA GLU A 116 -11.34 -11.52 -11.70
C GLU A 116 -12.48 -12.39 -11.15
N THR A 117 -12.14 -13.38 -10.31
CA THR A 117 -13.16 -14.31 -9.78
C THR A 117 -14.05 -13.68 -8.72
N LYS A 118 -13.58 -12.63 -8.04
CA LYS A 118 -14.28 -11.92 -6.97
C LYS A 118 -14.82 -12.86 -5.89
N SER A 119 -14.15 -14.00 -5.67
CA SER A 119 -14.57 -15.02 -4.70
C SER A 119 -14.29 -14.61 -3.25
N ARG A 120 -13.56 -13.51 -3.05
CA ARG A 120 -13.26 -12.84 -1.77
C ARG A 120 -13.53 -11.36 -1.91
N THR A 121 -13.58 -10.63 -0.80
CA THR A 121 -13.79 -9.18 -0.85
C THR A 121 -12.62 -8.46 -1.52
N ALA A 122 -12.87 -7.27 -2.09
CA ALA A 122 -11.79 -6.42 -2.62
C ALA A 122 -10.77 -6.08 -1.54
N HIS A 123 -11.26 -5.74 -0.34
CA HIS A 123 -10.44 -5.50 0.85
C HIS A 123 -9.44 -6.62 1.12
N ASP A 124 -9.92 -7.87 1.24
CA ASP A 124 -9.04 -9.00 1.56
C ASP A 124 -8.10 -9.30 0.39
N THR A 125 -8.57 -9.13 -0.84
CA THR A 125 -7.77 -9.36 -2.05
C THR A 125 -6.59 -8.38 -2.12
N HIS A 126 -6.83 -7.09 -1.92
CA HIS A 126 -5.78 -6.07 -1.91
C HIS A 126 -4.86 -6.22 -0.69
N ARG A 127 -5.39 -6.56 0.50
CA ARG A 127 -4.55 -6.83 1.68
C ARG A 127 -3.67 -8.06 1.48
N ASN A 128 -4.17 -9.09 0.79
CA ASN A 128 -3.37 -10.25 0.44
C ASN A 128 -2.24 -9.91 -0.54
N PHE A 129 -2.45 -8.95 -1.45
CA PHE A 129 -1.39 -8.44 -2.30
C PHE A 129 -0.24 -7.84 -1.48
N TYR A 130 -0.55 -7.06 -0.43
CA TYR A 130 0.45 -6.58 0.53
C TYR A 130 1.23 -7.74 1.19
N TYR A 131 0.53 -8.73 1.74
CA TYR A 131 1.16 -9.88 2.37
C TYR A 131 2.04 -10.67 1.41
N GLY A 132 1.56 -10.94 0.20
CA GLY A 132 2.33 -11.62 -0.84
C GLY A 132 3.61 -10.87 -1.22
N MET A 133 3.54 -9.55 -1.37
CA MET A 133 4.72 -8.72 -1.64
C MET A 133 5.74 -8.82 -0.49
N ARG A 134 5.28 -8.70 0.75
CA ARG A 134 6.16 -8.78 1.93
C ARG A 134 6.79 -10.17 2.10
N ALA A 135 6.02 -11.23 1.89
CA ALA A 135 6.51 -12.60 1.92
C ALA A 135 7.54 -12.89 0.82
N ASN A 136 7.49 -12.17 -0.30
CA ASN A 136 8.47 -12.28 -1.38
C ASN A 136 9.63 -11.26 -1.28
N GLY A 137 9.80 -10.61 -0.11
CA GLY A 137 10.95 -9.74 0.18
C GLY A 137 10.84 -8.31 -0.31
N VAL A 138 9.67 -7.85 -0.76
CA VAL A 138 9.45 -6.43 -1.12
C VAL A 138 9.59 -5.56 0.14
N PRO A 139 10.40 -4.48 0.13
CA PRO A 139 10.54 -3.57 1.28
C PRO A 139 9.21 -3.03 1.79
N GLY A 140 9.08 -2.84 3.11
CA GLY A 140 7.82 -2.47 3.78
C GLY A 140 7.18 -1.21 3.20
N TRP A 141 7.96 -0.14 3.06
CA TRP A 141 7.48 1.11 2.46
C TRP A 141 6.95 0.94 1.03
N LYS A 142 7.61 0.10 0.22
CA LYS A 142 7.24 -0.16 -1.17
C LYS A 142 5.94 -0.96 -1.25
N ALA A 143 5.85 -2.03 -0.47
CA ALA A 143 4.64 -2.85 -0.39
C ALA A 143 3.43 -2.03 0.11
N LYS A 144 3.63 -1.15 1.10
CA LYS A 144 2.60 -0.21 1.59
C LYS A 144 2.15 0.78 0.51
N ALA A 145 3.08 1.35 -0.26
CA ALA A 145 2.75 2.27 -1.34
C ALA A 145 1.92 1.58 -2.44
N MET A 146 2.38 0.41 -2.89
CA MET A 146 1.66 -0.40 -3.88
C MET A 146 0.29 -0.85 -3.38
N TYR A 147 0.20 -1.24 -2.12
CA TYR A 147 -1.07 -1.61 -1.48
C TYR A 147 -2.06 -0.44 -1.44
N TRP A 148 -1.61 0.74 -1.02
CA TRP A 148 -2.43 1.95 -1.05
C TRP A 148 -2.94 2.24 -2.47
N ALA A 149 -2.08 2.14 -3.49
CA ALA A 149 -2.47 2.37 -4.88
C ALA A 149 -3.58 1.41 -5.37
N VAL A 150 -3.44 0.10 -5.13
CA VAL A 150 -4.49 -0.86 -5.55
C VAL A 150 -5.76 -0.70 -4.72
N ALA A 151 -5.66 -0.38 -3.42
CA ALA A 151 -6.81 -0.14 -2.56
C ALA A 151 -7.59 1.13 -2.95
N THR A 152 -6.90 2.16 -3.43
CA THR A 152 -7.54 3.42 -3.89
C THR A 152 -8.06 3.32 -5.31
N TYR A 153 -7.23 2.87 -6.25
CA TYR A 153 -7.47 2.99 -7.69
C TYR A 153 -7.83 1.67 -8.39
N GLY A 154 -7.63 0.53 -7.71
CA GLY A 154 -7.96 -0.78 -8.27
C GLY A 154 -9.47 -1.04 -8.33
N PRO A 155 -9.88 -2.23 -8.82
CA PRO A 155 -11.27 -2.66 -8.79
C PRO A 155 -11.81 -2.76 -7.37
N ASP A 156 -13.09 -2.47 -7.15
CA ASP A 156 -13.71 -2.56 -5.83
C ASP A 156 -15.05 -3.29 -5.90
N TRP A 157 -15.29 -4.14 -4.92
CA TRP A 157 -16.50 -4.90 -4.80
C TRP A 157 -16.70 -5.41 -3.37
N THR A 158 -17.96 -5.66 -3.04
CA THR A 158 -18.36 -6.29 -1.78
C THR A 158 -19.08 -7.61 -2.07
N LEU A 159 -19.08 -8.49 -1.08
CA LEU A 159 -19.86 -9.72 -1.09
C LEU A 159 -21.08 -9.54 -0.19
N GLU A 160 -22.25 -9.48 -0.81
CA GLU A 160 -23.51 -9.32 -0.09
C GLU A 160 -24.26 -10.64 -0.04
N THR A 161 -24.68 -11.05 1.16
CA THR A 161 -25.54 -12.23 1.30
C THR A 161 -26.99 -11.80 1.23
N LYS A 162 -27.70 -12.26 0.20
CA LYS A 162 -29.11 -11.93 -0.05
C LYS A 162 -29.98 -13.16 0.13
N VAL A 163 -31.17 -12.96 0.69
CA VAL A 163 -32.22 -13.97 0.69
C VAL A 163 -32.92 -13.88 -0.66
N VAL A 164 -32.79 -14.91 -1.48
CA VAL A 164 -33.56 -15.06 -2.72
C VAL A 164 -34.58 -16.18 -2.55
N ASN A 165 -35.71 -16.07 -3.24
CA ASN A 165 -36.75 -17.08 -3.23
C ASN A 165 -36.51 -18.06 -4.39
N GLU A 166 -36.17 -19.31 -4.08
CA GLU A 166 -36.01 -20.37 -5.07
C GLU A 166 -37.31 -21.18 -5.19
N LEU A 167 -37.88 -21.23 -6.40
CA LEU A 167 -39.10 -21.97 -6.69
C LEU A 167 -38.78 -23.47 -6.84
N GLN A 168 -39.30 -24.28 -5.92
CA GLN A 168 -39.28 -25.74 -6.04
C GLN A 168 -40.64 -26.23 -6.54
N CYS A 169 -40.68 -26.74 -7.77
CA CYS A 169 -41.90 -27.29 -8.36
C CYS A 169 -41.88 -28.82 -8.35
N LYS A 170 -42.92 -29.43 -7.77
CA LYS A 170 -43.15 -30.87 -7.79
C LYS A 170 -44.38 -31.19 -8.65
N PRO A 171 -44.37 -32.28 -9.45
CA PRO A 171 -45.57 -32.74 -10.14
C PRO A 171 -46.68 -33.10 -9.13
N THR A 172 -47.94 -32.83 -9.48
CA THR A 172 -49.10 -33.29 -8.70
C THR A 172 -49.73 -34.53 -9.32
N PRO A 173 -50.43 -35.38 -8.55
CA PRO A 173 -51.09 -36.57 -9.08
C PRO A 173 -52.14 -36.32 -10.17
N PHE A 174 -52.67 -35.09 -10.25
CA PHE A 174 -53.74 -34.70 -11.18
C PHE A 174 -53.23 -34.01 -12.46
N GLY A 175 -51.96 -34.16 -12.81
CA GLY A 175 -51.39 -33.60 -14.05
C GLY A 175 -50.99 -32.13 -13.98
N GLY A 176 -50.91 -31.55 -12.77
CA GLY A 176 -50.41 -30.18 -12.54
C GLY A 176 -49.01 -30.15 -11.91
N ARG A 177 -48.55 -28.95 -11.52
CA ARG A 177 -47.36 -28.74 -10.69
C ARG A 177 -47.74 -27.92 -9.47
N THR A 178 -47.28 -28.33 -8.29
CA THR A 178 -47.30 -27.49 -7.09
C THR A 178 -45.92 -26.90 -6.90
N CYS A 179 -45.82 -25.59 -6.76
CA CYS A 179 -44.55 -24.91 -6.56
C CYS A 179 -44.54 -24.26 -5.18
N SER A 180 -43.50 -24.51 -4.40
CA SER A 180 -43.23 -23.83 -3.15
C SER A 180 -42.03 -22.91 -3.32
N SER A 181 -42.17 -21.65 -2.92
CA SER A 181 -41.04 -20.72 -2.82
C SER A 181 -40.31 -20.95 -1.51
N LEU A 182 -39.04 -21.35 -1.57
CA LEU A 182 -38.19 -21.49 -0.38
C LEU A 182 -37.14 -20.37 -0.35
N PRO A 183 -36.93 -19.71 0.80
CA PRO A 183 -35.84 -18.76 0.96
C PRO A 183 -34.49 -19.49 0.89
N LYS A 184 -33.55 -18.92 0.17
CA LYS A 184 -32.17 -19.41 0.01
C LYS A 184 -31.21 -18.24 0.14
N MET A 185 -30.16 -18.43 0.93
CA MET A 185 -29.07 -17.47 1.05
C MET A 185 -28.14 -17.64 -0.15
N VAL A 186 -27.94 -16.55 -0.90
CA VAL A 186 -26.99 -16.50 -2.02
C VAL A 186 -26.06 -15.32 -1.78
N THR A 187 -24.76 -15.58 -1.88
CA THR A 187 -23.74 -14.53 -1.88
C THR A 187 -23.63 -13.98 -3.29
N THR A 188 -23.88 -12.69 -3.44
CA THR A 188 -23.76 -11.97 -4.71
C THR A 188 -22.66 -10.93 -4.61
N THR A 189 -21.91 -10.75 -5.69
CA THR A 189 -20.91 -9.70 -5.82
C THR A 189 -21.58 -8.39 -6.19
N VAL A 190 -21.26 -7.32 -5.48
CA VAL A 190 -21.67 -5.94 -5.81
C VAL A 190 -20.43 -5.15 -6.16
N GLU A 191 -20.26 -4.87 -7.44
CA GLU A 191 -19.15 -4.05 -7.94
C GLU A 191 -19.42 -2.58 -7.65
N LYS A 192 -18.37 -1.87 -7.24
CA LYS A 192 -18.37 -0.41 -7.09
C LYS A 192 -17.59 0.19 -8.24
N GLN A 193 -17.96 1.41 -8.61
CA GLN A 193 -17.34 2.11 -9.72
C GLN A 193 -15.87 2.39 -9.42
N ALA A 194 -14.98 1.96 -10.33
CA ALA A 194 -13.57 2.31 -10.28
C ALA A 194 -13.35 3.78 -10.67
N ILE A 195 -12.25 4.37 -10.20
CA ILE A 195 -11.86 5.74 -10.54
C ILE A 195 -11.43 5.77 -12.02
N ASN A 196 -11.99 6.69 -12.80
CA ASN A 196 -11.59 6.87 -14.19
C ASN A 196 -10.23 7.58 -14.28
N LEU A 197 -9.16 6.80 -14.40
CA LEU A 197 -7.80 7.31 -14.63
C LEU A 197 -7.46 7.55 -16.11
N GLU A 198 -8.43 7.38 -17.04
CA GLU A 198 -8.27 7.76 -18.45
C GLU A 198 -8.40 9.29 -18.65
N ASP A 199 -9.02 10.00 -17.70
CA ASP A 199 -8.99 11.46 -17.68
C ASP A 199 -7.59 11.95 -17.30
N PRO A 200 -6.85 12.65 -18.19
CA PRO A 200 -5.50 13.13 -17.90
C PRO A 200 -5.47 14.07 -16.69
N LYS A 201 -6.55 14.80 -16.41
CA LYS A 201 -6.64 15.71 -15.26
C LYS A 201 -6.69 14.94 -13.95
N ALA A 202 -7.63 13.99 -13.82
CA ALA A 202 -7.70 13.09 -12.66
C ALA A 202 -6.41 12.29 -12.50
N LEU A 203 -5.80 11.87 -13.61
CA LEU A 203 -4.54 11.15 -13.61
C LEU A 203 -3.38 11.97 -13.04
N ALA A 204 -3.27 13.24 -13.39
CA ALA A 204 -2.25 14.14 -12.82
C ALA A 204 -2.33 14.18 -11.30
N VAL A 205 -3.55 14.34 -10.77
CA VAL A 205 -3.79 14.36 -9.33
C VAL A 205 -3.45 13.01 -8.70
N ALA A 206 -3.82 11.90 -9.32
CA ALA A 206 -3.51 10.56 -8.83
C ALA A 206 -2.01 10.28 -8.77
N VAL A 207 -1.26 10.64 -9.83
CA VAL A 207 0.21 10.47 -9.88
C VAL A 207 0.90 11.34 -8.84
N GLY A 208 0.54 12.63 -8.77
CA GLY A 208 1.13 13.54 -7.78
C GLY A 208 0.87 13.11 -6.33
N LYS A 209 -0.33 12.61 -6.05
CA LYS A 209 -0.70 12.04 -4.75
C LYS A 209 0.10 10.78 -4.43
N PHE A 210 0.13 9.82 -5.36
CA PHE A 210 0.88 8.58 -5.17
C PHE A 210 2.37 8.84 -4.93
N ASN A 211 2.98 9.74 -5.70
CA ASN A 211 4.39 10.10 -5.53
C ASN A 211 4.67 10.63 -4.11
N ALA A 212 3.78 11.46 -3.57
CA ALA A 212 3.91 11.97 -2.20
C ALA A 212 3.77 10.85 -1.16
N ILE A 213 2.76 9.98 -1.32
CA ILE A 213 2.57 8.80 -0.47
C ILE A 213 3.81 7.92 -0.45
N ALA A 214 4.32 7.54 -1.62
CA ALA A 214 5.50 6.70 -1.75
C ALA A 214 6.75 7.36 -1.15
N ARG A 215 6.91 8.68 -1.31
CA ARG A 215 8.03 9.44 -0.75
C ARG A 215 7.97 9.54 0.78
N ASN A 216 6.79 9.77 1.35
CA ASN A 216 6.57 9.77 2.80
C ASN A 216 6.92 8.39 3.39
N LEU A 217 6.38 7.33 2.80
CA LEU A 217 6.66 5.96 3.22
C LEU A 217 8.16 5.65 3.10
N LYS A 218 8.82 6.00 1.99
CA LYS A 218 10.26 5.76 1.82
C LYS A 218 11.10 6.50 2.86
N THR A 219 10.76 7.75 3.14
CA THR A 219 11.50 8.60 4.09
C THR A 219 11.36 8.11 5.53
N SER A 220 10.17 7.62 5.89
CA SER A 220 9.85 7.15 7.24
C SER A 220 9.97 5.64 7.43
N ASP A 221 10.54 4.91 6.47
CA ASP A 221 10.57 3.45 6.44
C ASP A 221 9.19 2.79 6.65
N GLY A 222 8.14 3.43 6.13
CA GLY A 222 6.77 2.96 6.14
C GLY A 222 5.94 3.42 7.35
N GLU A 223 6.46 4.29 8.22
CA GLU A 223 5.74 4.75 9.42
C GLU A 223 4.74 5.88 9.14
N THR A 224 4.98 6.70 8.11
CA THR A 224 4.11 7.81 7.71
C THR A 224 3.61 7.63 6.29
N LEU A 225 2.29 7.62 6.14
CA LEU A 225 1.62 7.48 4.86
C LEU A 225 1.46 8.84 4.18
N ASP A 226 0.82 9.77 4.88
CA ASP A 226 0.24 10.96 4.25
C ASP A 226 0.28 12.17 5.18
N LEU A 227 0.22 13.36 4.57
CA LEU A 227 0.23 14.64 5.26
C LEU A 227 -1.02 15.42 4.84
N LEU A 228 -2.04 15.40 5.70
CA LEU A 228 -3.32 16.06 5.45
C LEU A 228 -3.43 17.34 6.29
N PRO A 229 -4.37 18.25 5.95
CA PRO A 229 -4.66 19.42 6.79
C PRO A 229 -5.07 19.04 8.23
N THR A 230 -5.65 17.86 8.40
CA THR A 230 -6.09 17.30 9.68
C THR A 230 -4.95 16.67 10.49
N GLY A 231 -3.77 16.47 9.90
CA GLY A 231 -2.60 15.90 10.55
C GLY A 231 -1.89 14.83 9.74
N VAL A 232 -0.90 14.22 10.38
CA VAL A 232 -0.10 13.11 9.81
C VAL A 232 -0.91 11.82 9.88
N VAL A 233 -0.97 11.10 8.76
CA VAL A 233 -1.59 9.77 8.68
C VAL A 233 -0.50 8.71 8.83
N SER A 234 -0.69 7.78 9.77
CA SER A 234 0.25 6.68 9.99
C SER A 234 0.30 5.72 8.80
N GLY A 235 1.42 5.04 8.62
CA GLY A 235 1.60 3.96 7.65
C GLY A 235 1.16 2.59 8.16
N SER A 236 0.31 2.53 9.20
CA SER A 236 -0.33 1.26 9.61
C SER A 236 -1.31 0.78 8.54
N LEU A 237 -1.54 -0.54 8.46
CA LEU A 237 -2.40 -1.10 7.42
C LEU A 237 -3.86 -0.61 7.54
N GLU A 238 -4.37 -0.40 8.75
CA GLU A 238 -5.71 0.15 9.01
C GLU A 238 -5.81 1.63 8.57
N SER A 239 -4.76 2.42 8.81
CA SER A 239 -4.69 3.80 8.32
C SER A 239 -4.60 3.87 6.80
N ILE A 240 -3.87 2.94 6.17
CA ILE A 240 -3.81 2.81 4.72
C ILE A 240 -5.19 2.52 4.14
N GLU A 241 -5.94 1.57 4.70
CA GLU A 241 -7.29 1.24 4.24
C GLU A 241 -8.27 2.39 4.39
N THR A 242 -8.24 3.06 5.55
CA THR A 242 -9.09 4.23 5.82
C THR A 242 -8.76 5.37 4.86
N ASN A 243 -7.47 5.68 4.70
CA ASN A 243 -7.02 6.73 3.79
C ASN A 243 -7.35 6.39 2.32
N ALA A 244 -7.17 5.13 1.91
CA ALA A 244 -7.49 4.68 0.56
C ALA A 244 -9.00 4.77 0.26
N THR A 245 -9.84 4.46 1.24
CA THR A 245 -11.31 4.60 1.15
C THR A 245 -11.69 6.07 0.97
N ASN A 246 -11.16 6.95 1.81
CA ASN A 246 -11.41 8.41 1.72
C ASN A 246 -10.90 8.98 0.39
N ALA A 247 -9.72 8.53 -0.06
CA ALA A 247 -9.18 8.92 -1.35
C ALA A 247 -10.10 8.45 -2.48
N ARG A 248 -10.59 7.22 -2.44
CA ARG A 248 -11.52 6.71 -3.46
C ARG A 248 -12.79 7.54 -3.54
N GLU A 249 -13.40 7.88 -2.41
CA GLU A 249 -14.57 8.75 -2.36
C GLU A 249 -14.25 10.12 -2.98
N MET A 250 -13.18 10.77 -2.54
CA MET A 250 -12.73 12.07 -3.04
C MET A 250 -12.48 12.07 -4.56
N PHE A 251 -11.90 11.00 -5.11
CA PHE A 251 -11.67 10.87 -6.54
C PHE A 251 -12.97 10.59 -7.31
N ALA A 252 -13.89 9.79 -6.75
CA ALA A 252 -15.18 9.49 -7.36
C ALA A 252 -16.10 10.72 -7.42
N THR A 253 -16.08 11.58 -6.40
CA THR A 253 -16.87 12.82 -6.33
C THR A 253 -16.17 14.02 -6.96
N SER A 254 -14.87 13.92 -7.22
CA SER A 254 -14.02 15.05 -7.63
C SER A 254 -13.99 16.21 -6.62
N ASP A 255 -14.21 15.94 -5.31
CA ASP A 255 -14.23 16.96 -4.26
C ASP A 255 -12.92 17.75 -4.17
N TYR A 256 -11.80 17.12 -4.54
CA TYR A 256 -10.49 17.77 -4.63
C TYR A 256 -10.45 18.96 -5.61
N ARG A 257 -11.41 19.08 -6.55
CA ARG A 257 -11.50 20.23 -7.45
C ARG A 257 -12.07 21.47 -6.76
N LEU A 258 -12.95 21.27 -5.76
CA LEU A 258 -13.56 22.34 -4.98
C LEU A 258 -12.67 22.75 -3.80
N ASP A 259 -12.07 21.76 -3.14
CA ASP A 259 -11.10 21.98 -2.07
C ASP A 259 -9.83 21.14 -2.30
N PRO A 260 -8.86 21.65 -3.09
CA PRO A 260 -7.61 20.92 -3.35
C PRO A 260 -6.77 20.65 -2.09
N LYS A 261 -7.04 21.32 -0.96
CA LYS A 261 -6.33 21.05 0.30
C LYS A 261 -6.65 19.66 0.85
N LEU A 262 -7.77 19.06 0.44
CA LEU A 262 -8.12 17.66 0.78
C LEU A 262 -7.07 16.66 0.28
N LEU A 263 -6.35 17.00 -0.79
CA LEU A 263 -5.25 16.19 -1.30
C LEU A 263 -4.05 16.13 -0.35
N GLY A 264 -3.96 17.04 0.64
CA GLY A 264 -2.79 17.11 1.50
C GLY A 264 -1.56 17.64 0.78
N VAL A 265 -0.39 17.19 1.22
CA VAL A 265 0.87 17.38 0.48
C VAL A 265 0.92 16.41 -0.70
N ILE A 266 1.08 16.95 -1.90
CA ILE A 266 1.30 16.19 -3.15
C ILE A 266 2.64 16.57 -3.79
N LEU A 267 3.08 15.78 -4.77
CA LEU A 267 4.24 16.08 -5.60
C LEU A 267 3.82 16.43 -7.03
N GLU A 268 4.77 16.89 -7.85
CA GLU A 268 4.53 17.06 -9.28
C GLU A 268 4.04 15.75 -9.93
N PRO A 269 3.13 15.85 -10.92
CA PRO A 269 2.55 14.69 -11.59
C PRO A 269 3.51 14.12 -12.64
N LYS A 270 4.67 13.65 -12.19
CA LYS A 270 5.70 12.98 -13.00
C LYS A 270 5.62 11.48 -12.82
N GLN A 271 5.71 10.71 -13.89
CA GLN A 271 5.91 9.26 -13.78
C GLN A 271 7.34 8.96 -13.34
N ILE A 272 7.53 8.66 -12.05
CA ILE A 272 8.82 8.29 -11.47
C ILE A 272 8.75 6.81 -11.12
N LYS A 273 9.74 6.01 -11.53
CA LYS A 273 9.85 4.62 -11.05
C LYS A 273 9.94 4.63 -9.53
N LEU A 274 9.21 3.73 -8.87
CA LEU A 274 9.09 3.64 -7.42
C LEU A 274 10.46 3.48 -6.76
N ASP A 275 11.35 2.71 -7.38
CA ASP A 275 12.76 2.58 -6.96
C ASP A 275 13.55 3.89 -7.02
N SER A 276 13.22 4.76 -7.96
CA SER A 276 13.85 6.05 -8.20
C SER A 276 13.20 7.20 -7.43
N ILE A 277 12.15 6.97 -6.64
CA ILE A 277 11.57 8.00 -5.78
C ILE A 277 12.60 8.38 -4.72
N ASP A 278 13.04 9.63 -4.66
CA ASP A 278 13.96 10.08 -3.62
C ASP A 278 13.28 10.20 -2.27
N ALA A 279 14.03 10.04 -1.17
CA ALA A 279 13.54 10.45 0.14
C ALA A 279 13.37 11.99 0.21
N TRP A 280 12.65 12.48 1.22
CA TRP A 280 12.67 13.90 1.54
C TRP A 280 14.09 14.34 1.99
N PRO A 281 14.46 15.63 1.80
CA PRO A 281 15.73 16.16 2.28
C PRO A 281 15.98 15.82 3.76
N ASP A 282 17.24 15.51 4.09
CA ASP A 282 17.69 15.18 5.45
C ASP A 282 16.95 13.99 6.12
N GLY A 283 16.21 13.19 5.35
CA GLY A 283 15.37 12.12 5.88
C GLY A 283 14.21 12.64 6.73
N GLN A 284 13.84 13.91 6.60
CA GLN A 284 12.78 14.54 7.38
C GLN A 284 11.54 14.77 6.53
N ILE A 285 10.41 14.23 6.99
CA ILE A 285 9.11 14.51 6.38
C ILE A 285 8.73 15.96 6.73
N PRO A 286 8.38 16.80 5.74
CA PRO A 286 8.05 18.20 6.00
C PRO A 286 6.73 18.34 6.76
N SER A 287 6.54 19.47 7.44
CA SER A 287 5.25 19.79 8.03
C SER A 287 4.26 20.27 6.95
N PHE A 288 2.98 19.95 7.12
CA PHE A 288 1.93 20.42 6.20
C PHE A 288 1.92 21.95 6.07
N THR A 289 2.08 22.67 7.19
CA THR A 289 2.07 24.14 7.23
C THR A 289 3.26 24.75 6.48
N ASP A 290 4.45 24.17 6.62
CA ASP A 290 5.65 24.67 5.91
C ASP A 290 5.54 24.48 4.40
N VAL A 291 4.95 23.35 3.96
CA VAL A 291 4.68 23.11 2.54
C VAL A 291 3.62 24.07 2.02
N GLN A 292 2.53 24.27 2.78
CA GLN A 292 1.46 25.18 2.39
C GLN A 292 1.94 26.62 2.19
N ALA A 293 2.93 27.07 2.97
CA ALA A 293 3.49 28.41 2.84
C ALA A 293 4.32 28.63 1.57
N GLN A 294 4.78 27.58 0.88
CA GLN A 294 5.64 27.68 -0.30
C GLN A 294 4.87 28.00 -1.59
N GLY A 295 3.61 27.54 -1.69
CA GLY A 295 2.78 27.67 -2.90
C GLY A 295 3.33 26.92 -4.12
N LEU A 296 2.58 26.95 -5.22
CA LEU A 296 3.03 26.41 -6.51
C LEU A 296 3.84 27.49 -7.27
N PRO A 297 5.10 27.22 -7.69
CA PRO A 297 5.86 28.16 -8.50
C PRO A 297 5.15 28.47 -9.82
N GLN A 298 5.11 29.76 -10.21
CA GLN A 298 4.41 30.23 -11.41
C GLN A 298 5.03 29.73 -12.73
N THR A 299 6.34 29.48 -12.75
CA THR A 299 7.09 28.93 -13.90
C THR A 299 8.16 27.95 -13.43
N GLY A 300 8.46 26.95 -14.27
CA GLY A 300 9.42 25.89 -13.95
C GLY A 300 8.87 24.82 -13.00
N GLY A 301 9.68 23.78 -12.78
CA GLY A 301 9.36 22.73 -11.80
C GLY A 301 9.72 23.14 -10.38
N LEU A 302 9.21 22.42 -9.39
CA LEU A 302 9.61 22.59 -7.99
C LEU A 302 11.13 22.41 -7.85
N VAL A 303 11.81 23.39 -7.24
CA VAL A 303 13.22 23.25 -6.87
C VAL A 303 13.33 22.18 -5.78
N GLY A 304 14.25 21.21 -5.95
CA GLY A 304 14.58 20.24 -4.91
C GLY A 304 13.52 19.18 -4.58
N GLY A 305 12.45 19.08 -5.38
CA GLY A 305 11.38 18.12 -5.11
C GLY A 305 10.57 18.46 -3.86
N ASN A 306 10.31 19.74 -3.60
CA ASN A 306 9.42 20.15 -2.52
C ASN A 306 8.00 19.57 -2.68
N GLY A 307 7.25 19.49 -1.59
CA GLY A 307 5.83 19.19 -1.63
C GLY A 307 5.01 20.39 -2.10
N ILE A 308 3.74 20.16 -2.43
CA ILE A 308 2.77 21.21 -2.75
C ILE A 308 1.51 20.96 -1.93
N VAL A 309 0.93 22.02 -1.37
CA VAL A 309 -0.49 22.02 -0.97
C VAL A 309 -1.21 22.96 -1.95
N LEU A 310 -2.10 22.41 -2.76
CA LEU A 310 -2.76 23.19 -3.81
C LEU A 310 -3.83 24.13 -3.23
N SER A 311 -3.87 25.35 -3.75
CA SER A 311 -5.04 26.23 -3.65
C SER A 311 -5.95 26.08 -4.88
N PRO A 312 -7.23 26.49 -4.79
CA PRO A 312 -8.13 26.50 -5.95
C PRO A 312 -7.58 27.25 -7.18
N ALA A 313 -6.78 28.30 -6.96
CA ALA A 313 -6.19 29.10 -8.05
C ALA A 313 -5.01 28.39 -8.75
N GLU A 314 -4.32 27.49 -8.05
CA GLU A 314 -3.17 26.75 -8.58
C GLU A 314 -3.57 25.41 -9.22
N PHE A 315 -4.76 24.92 -8.87
CA PHE A 315 -5.23 23.59 -9.22
C PHE A 315 -5.28 23.35 -10.74
N GLU A 316 -5.83 24.30 -11.51
CA GLU A 316 -5.89 24.17 -12.97
C GLU A 316 -4.50 24.15 -13.62
N ASN A 317 -3.55 24.92 -13.08
CA ASN A 317 -2.16 24.90 -13.56
C ASN A 317 -1.49 23.55 -13.25
N PHE A 318 -1.76 22.98 -12.08
CA PHE A 318 -1.22 21.67 -11.68
C PHE A 318 -1.67 20.55 -12.63
N GLU A 319 -2.97 20.51 -13.00
CA GLU A 319 -3.50 19.50 -13.92
C GLU A 319 -2.83 19.53 -15.31
N GLN A 320 -2.35 20.70 -15.75
CA GLN A 320 -1.65 20.88 -17.02
C GLN A 320 -0.18 20.43 -16.99
N ARG A 321 0.38 20.12 -15.81
CA ARG A 321 1.78 19.71 -15.65
C ARG A 321 2.02 18.21 -15.79
N LEU A 322 0.98 17.43 -16.15
CA LEU A 322 1.12 15.98 -16.31
C LEU A 322 2.24 15.65 -17.30
N ASP A 323 3.27 14.98 -16.80
CA ASP A 323 4.39 14.48 -17.61
C ASP A 323 4.31 12.95 -17.68
N LEU A 324 3.87 12.47 -18.84
CA LEU A 324 3.78 11.05 -19.19
C LEU A 324 4.97 10.57 -20.05
N SER A 325 6.10 11.29 -20.06
CA SER A 325 7.26 10.88 -20.87
C SER A 325 7.61 9.40 -20.62
N PRO A 326 7.91 8.64 -21.70
CA PRO A 326 7.63 7.21 -21.73
C PRO A 326 8.53 6.41 -20.79
N THR A 327 7.95 5.36 -20.21
CA THR A 327 8.69 4.28 -19.56
C THR A 327 8.56 3.02 -20.41
N ASP A 328 9.68 2.54 -20.92
CA ASP A 328 9.74 1.28 -21.70
C ASP A 328 9.81 0.07 -20.76
N PHE A 329 9.15 -1.03 -21.13
CA PHE A 329 9.11 -2.27 -20.35
C PHE A 329 9.67 -3.45 -21.14
N THR A 330 10.40 -4.34 -20.47
CA THR A 330 10.86 -5.59 -21.05
C THR A 330 10.34 -6.76 -20.22
N LEU A 331 9.36 -7.49 -20.76
CA LEU A 331 8.80 -8.67 -20.11
C LEU A 331 9.68 -9.91 -20.33
N PRO A 332 9.86 -10.77 -19.31
CA PRO A 332 10.54 -12.06 -19.48
C PRO A 332 9.71 -13.01 -20.35
N SER A 333 10.35 -13.98 -21.03
CA SER A 333 9.68 -14.92 -21.94
C SER A 333 9.15 -16.20 -21.25
N LYS A 334 9.65 -16.52 -20.06
CA LYS A 334 9.18 -17.62 -19.18
C LYS A 334 9.42 -17.27 -17.72
N LEU A 335 8.62 -17.87 -16.83
CA LEU A 335 8.85 -17.87 -15.38
C LEU A 335 9.14 -19.29 -14.94
N GLU A 336 10.29 -19.47 -14.27
CA GLU A 336 10.75 -20.72 -13.67
C GLU A 336 10.43 -20.75 -12.16
#